data_AF-Q1HDX9-F1
#
_entry.id   AF-Q1HDX9-F1
#
_cell.length_a   1.000
_cell.length_b   1.000
_cell.length_c   1.000
_cell.angle_alpha   90.00
_cell.angle_beta   90.00
_cell.angle_gamma   90.00
#
_symmetry.space_group_name_H-M   'P 1'
#
loop_
_entity.id
_entity.type
_entity.pdbx_description
1 polymer ?
#
loop_
_entity_poly.entity_id
_entity_poly.type
_entity_poly.pdbx_seq_one_letter_code
_entity_poly.pdbx_strand_id
1 'polypeptide(L)'
;CAAALKQAGARVIVTEIDPICALQALMGGLPVLTLEDVVSEADIFVTTTGNKDIIMVDHMKKMKNNAIVCNIGHFDNEIDMHGLE
;
A
#
# COMPACT_ATOMS: atom_id res chain seq x y z
N CYS A 1 -2.71 -10.19 -3.82
CA CYS A 1 -2.48 -9.58 -2.48
C CYS A 1 -3.78 -9.30 -1.73
N ALA A 2 -4.63 -8.40 -2.23
CA ALA A 2 -5.88 -8.00 -1.56
C ALA A 2 -6.79 -9.17 -1.15
N ALA A 3 -7.02 -10.14 -2.05
CA ALA A 3 -7.86 -11.31 -1.76
C ALA A 3 -7.32 -12.17 -0.60
N ALA A 4 -6.01 -12.42 -0.56
CA ALA A 4 -5.38 -13.23 0.49
C ALA A 4 -5.48 -12.55 1.87
N LEU A 5 -5.20 -11.24 1.95
CA LEU A 5 -5.33 -10.47 3.18
C LEU A 5 -6.79 -10.40 3.65
N LYS A 6 -7.74 -10.21 2.72
CA LYS A 6 -9.18 -10.21 3.03
C LYS A 6 -9.64 -11.57 3.56
N GLN A 7 -9.18 -12.67 2.95
CA GLN A 7 -9.47 -14.04 3.42
C GLN A 7 -8.86 -14.32 4.80
N ALA A 8 -7.70 -13.72 5.11
CA ALA A 8 -7.09 -13.78 6.43
C ALA A 8 -7.78 -12.89 7.49
N GLY A 9 -8.87 -12.19 7.13
CA GLY A 9 -9.65 -11.36 8.05
C GLY A 9 -9.15 -9.93 8.21
N ALA A 10 -8.19 -9.48 7.39
CA ALA A 10 -7.72 -8.11 7.44
C ALA A 10 -8.74 -7.12 6.85
N ARG A 11 -8.75 -5.90 7.38
CA ARG A 11 -9.40 -4.74 6.74
C ARG A 11 -8.47 -4.19 5.67
N VAL A 12 -8.77 -4.51 4.41
CA VAL A 12 -7.91 -4.17 3.26
C VAL A 12 -8.39 -2.88 2.62
N ILE A 13 -7.44 -1.97 2.34
CA ILE A 13 -7.63 -0.72 1.59
C ILE A 13 -6.71 -0.81 0.36
N VAL A 14 -7.17 -0.29 -0.78
CA VAL A 14 -6.40 -0.26 -2.03
C VAL A 14 -6.10 1.17 -2.43
N THR A 15 -4.90 1.43 -2.92
CA THR A 15 -4.51 2.69 -3.58
C THR A 15 -4.33 2.37 -5.06
N GLU A 16 -5.02 3.08 -5.95
CA GLU A 16 -4.92 2.85 -7.40
C GLU A 16 -4.96 4.15 -8.19
N ILE A 17 -4.18 4.19 -9.26
CA ILE A 17 -4.17 5.30 -10.22
C ILE A 17 -5.05 4.99 -11.44
N ASP A 18 -5.22 3.70 -11.77
CA ASP A 18 -6.06 3.29 -12.90
C ASP A 18 -7.52 3.25 -12.45
N PRO A 19 -8.43 4.04 -13.07
CA PRO A 19 -9.84 4.10 -12.68
C PRO A 19 -10.58 2.76 -12.88
N ILE A 20 -10.14 1.92 -13.82
CA ILE A 20 -10.74 0.60 -14.06
C ILE A 20 -10.38 -0.33 -12.91
N CYS A 21 -9.10 -0.38 -12.52
CA CYS A 21 -8.65 -1.21 -11.39
C CYS A 21 -9.23 -0.71 -10.06
N ALA A 22 -9.33 0.60 -9.87
CA ALA A 22 -10.01 1.19 -8.71
C ALA A 22 -11.48 0.77 -8.63
N LEU A 23 -12.21 0.84 -9.75
CA LEU A 23 -13.61 0.40 -9.79
C LEU A 23 -13.74 -1.10 -9.47
N GLN A 24 -12.85 -1.94 -9.98
CA GLN A 24 -12.81 -3.37 -9.67
C GLN A 24 -12.58 -3.63 -8.18
N ALA A 25 -11.69 -2.86 -7.53
CA ALA A 25 -11.45 -2.96 -6.09
C ALA A 25 -12.71 -2.60 -5.29
N LEU A 26 -13.39 -1.50 -5.66
CA LEU A 26 -14.66 -1.08 -5.04
C LEU A 26 -15.77 -2.13 -5.20
N MET A 27 -15.91 -2.70 -6.39
CA MET A 27 -16.85 -3.81 -6.65
C MET A 27 -16.51 -5.05 -5.82
N GLY A 28 -15.23 -5.28 -5.52
CA GLY A 28 -14.74 -6.30 -4.59
C GLY A 28 -14.97 -5.96 -3.10
N GLY A 29 -15.61 -4.83 -2.80
CA GLY A 29 -15.87 -4.36 -1.44
C GLY A 29 -14.60 -3.88 -0.72
N LEU A 30 -13.62 -3.39 -1.46
CA LEU A 30 -12.39 -2.81 -0.93
C LEU A 30 -12.45 -1.29 -1.12
N PRO A 31 -12.35 -0.48 -0.06
CA PRO A 31 -12.26 0.97 -0.21
C PRO A 31 -11.00 1.34 -0.99
N VAL A 32 -11.14 2.34 -1.86
CA VAL A 32 -10.03 2.94 -2.60
C VAL A 32 -9.77 4.32 -2.02
N LEU A 33 -8.58 4.51 -1.44
CA LEU A 33 -8.15 5.76 -0.80
C LEU A 33 -6.73 6.10 -1.28
N THR A 34 -6.26 7.31 -0.99
CA THR A 34 -4.84 7.65 -1.23
C THR A 34 -3.97 7.12 -0.10
N LEU A 35 -2.66 6.99 -0.35
CA LEU A 35 -1.73 6.54 0.69
C LEU A 35 -1.69 7.54 1.85
N GLU A 36 -1.75 8.82 1.53
CA GLU A 36 -1.71 9.94 2.47
C GLU A 36 -2.89 9.90 3.46
N ASP A 37 -4.06 9.43 3.03
CA ASP A 37 -5.26 9.30 3.87
C ASP A 37 -5.13 8.21 4.93
N VAL A 38 -4.29 7.19 4.70
CA VAL A 38 -4.24 5.96 5.53
C VAL A 38 -2.89 5.69 6.18
N VAL A 39 -1.86 6.47 5.83
CA VAL A 39 -0.47 6.23 6.26
C VAL A 39 -0.31 6.17 7.78
N SER A 40 -1.09 6.93 8.54
CA SER A 40 -1.03 6.96 10.01
C SER A 40 -1.83 5.86 10.70
N GLU A 41 -2.72 5.17 9.97
CA GLU A 41 -3.66 4.20 10.55
C GLU A 41 -3.37 2.75 10.17
N ALA A 42 -2.75 2.51 9.02
CA ALA A 42 -2.51 1.15 8.52
C ALA A 42 -1.37 0.45 9.29
N ASP A 43 -1.57 -0.84 9.56
CA ASP A 43 -0.58 -1.69 10.24
C ASP A 43 0.36 -2.41 9.25
N ILE A 44 -0.08 -2.66 8.02
CA ILE A 44 0.66 -3.39 6.99
C ILE A 44 0.53 -2.65 5.65
N PHE A 45 1.67 -2.34 5.04
CA PHE A 45 1.79 -1.72 3.73
C PHE A 45 2.42 -2.71 2.75
N VAL A 46 1.79 -2.90 1.60
CA VAL A 46 2.26 -3.81 0.54
C VAL A 46 2.27 -3.08 -0.78
N THR A 47 3.44 -2.83 -1.36
CA THR A 47 3.57 -2.22 -2.70
C THR A 47 3.53 -3.31 -3.78
N THR A 48 2.67 -3.12 -4.78
CA THR A 48 2.41 -4.09 -5.87
C THR A 48 2.23 -3.39 -7.23
N THR A 49 2.87 -2.24 -7.43
CA THR A 49 2.52 -1.32 -8.53
C THR A 49 3.35 -1.54 -9.78
N GLY A 50 4.56 -2.10 -9.66
CA GLY A 50 5.56 -2.10 -10.72
C GLY A 50 6.10 -0.71 -11.06
N ASN A 51 5.80 0.29 -10.23
CA ASN A 51 6.23 1.67 -10.39
C ASN A 51 7.17 2.04 -9.23
N LYS A 52 7.90 3.13 -9.42
CA LYS A 52 8.82 3.64 -8.42
C LYS A 52 8.13 4.67 -7.52
N ASP A 53 8.79 4.95 -6.41
CA ASP A 53 8.49 6.09 -5.57
C ASP A 53 7.09 6.07 -4.90
N ILE A 54 6.61 4.88 -4.52
CA ILE A 54 5.28 4.69 -3.91
C ILE A 54 5.32 5.01 -2.42
N ILE A 55 6.25 4.39 -1.68
CA ILE A 55 6.44 4.64 -0.24
C ILE A 55 7.76 5.37 -0.05
N MET A 56 7.67 6.68 0.17
CA MET A 56 8.78 7.54 0.52
C MET A 56 9.12 7.49 2.01
N VAL A 57 10.34 7.92 2.37
CA VAL A 57 10.75 8.13 3.77
C VAL A 57 9.77 9.03 4.54
N ASP A 58 9.24 10.06 3.88
CA ASP A 58 8.27 10.95 4.51
C ASP A 58 6.91 10.29 4.78
N HIS A 59 6.56 9.23 4.04
CA HIS A 59 5.42 8.37 4.36
C HIS A 59 5.76 7.49 5.57
N MET A 60 6.94 6.86 5.58
CA MET A 60 7.38 5.99 6.67
C MET A 60 7.48 6.71 8.03
N LYS A 61 7.90 7.98 8.04
CA LYS A 61 7.91 8.82 9.26
C LYS A 61 6.52 9.01 9.89
N LYS A 62 5.45 8.92 9.09
CA LYS A 62 4.06 9.11 9.53
C LYS A 62 3.37 7.79 9.88
N MET A 63 4.03 6.65 9.62
CA MET A 63 3.49 5.34 9.92
C MET A 63 3.42 5.09 11.42
N LYS A 64 2.50 4.20 11.79
CA LYS A 64 2.37 3.72 13.17
C LYS A 64 3.65 2.99 13.60
N ASN A 65 3.99 3.11 14.89
CA ASN A 65 5.08 2.33 15.47
C ASN A 65 4.83 0.82 15.26
N ASN A 66 5.86 0.09 14.81
CA ASN A 66 5.80 -1.31 14.40
C ASN A 66 4.89 -1.61 13.18
N ALA A 67 4.60 -0.62 12.34
CA ALA A 67 4.00 -0.90 11.03
C ALA A 67 4.95 -1.77 10.19
N ILE A 68 4.37 -2.68 9.40
CA ILE A 68 5.12 -3.58 8.52
C ILE A 68 5.03 -3.01 7.11
N VAL A 69 6.17 -2.84 6.45
CA VAL A 69 6.26 -2.41 5.05
C VAL A 69 6.91 -3.52 4.24
N CYS A 70 6.28 -3.93 3.14
CA CYS A 70 6.88 -4.87 2.21
C CYS A 70 6.55 -4.54 0.76
N ASN A 71 7.38 -5.07 -0.13
CA ASN A 71 7.23 -4.96 -1.57
C ASN A 71 7.12 -6.36 -2.17
N ILE A 72 6.17 -6.55 -3.07
CA ILE A 72 6.01 -7.77 -3.88
C ILE A 72 5.97 -7.44 -5.38
N GLY A 73 6.33 -6.21 -5.75
CA GLY A 73 6.65 -5.81 -7.11
C GLY A 73 7.95 -6.43 -7.63
N HIS A 74 8.27 -6.14 -8.89
CA HIS A 74 9.48 -6.70 -9.52
C HIS A 74 10.77 -6.00 -9.07
N PHE A 75 10.71 -4.68 -8.86
CA PHE A 75 11.85 -3.86 -8.46
C PHE A 75 11.65 -3.36 -7.02
N ASP A 76 12.75 -3.16 -6.31
CA ASP A 76 12.83 -2.67 -4.93
C ASP A 76 12.51 -1.18 -4.78
N ASN A 77 12.62 -0.41 -5.87
CA ASN A 77 12.40 1.03 -5.91
C ASN A 77 10.93 1.49 -5.76
N GLU A 78 9.99 0.59 -5.52
CA GLU A 78 8.65 0.99 -5.07
C GLU A 78 8.72 1.64 -3.67
N ILE A 79 9.70 1.23 -2.85
CA ILE A 79 9.97 1.77 -1.53
C ILE A 79 11.29 2.55 -1.61
N ASP A 80 11.32 3.73 -1.01
CA ASP A 80 12.53 4.52 -0.88
C ASP A 80 13.49 3.91 0.16
N MET A 81 14.24 2.89 -0.28
CA MET A 81 15.26 2.23 0.53
C MET A 81 16.49 3.13 0.71
N HIS A 82 16.87 3.91 -0.30
CA HIS A 82 18.04 4.78 -0.25
C HIS A 82 17.89 5.94 0.72
N GLY A 83 16.70 6.54 0.81
CA GLY A 83 16.44 7.56 1.82
C GLY A 83 16.35 7.01 3.25
N LEU A 84 16.28 5.67 3.41
CA LEU A 84 16.19 4.99 4.70
C LEU A 84 17.56 4.57 5.27
N GLU A 85 18.58 4.43 4.42
CA GLU A 85 19.99 4.14 4.78
C GLU A 85 20.73 5.38 5.33
#